data_AF-A0A4Y8C662-F1
#
_entry.id   AF-A0A4Y8C662-F1
#
_cell.length_a   1.000
_cell.length_b   1.000
_cell.length_c   1.000
_cell.angle_alpha   90.00
_cell.angle_beta   90.00
_cell.angle_gamma   90.00
#
_symmetry.space_group_name_H-M   'P 1'
#
loop_
_entity.id
_entity.type
_entity.pdbx_description
1 polymer ?
#
loop_
_entity_poly.entity_id
_entity_poly.type
_entity_poly.pdbx_seq_one_letter_code
_entity_poly.pdbx_strand_id
1 'polypeptide(L)'
;PDLVMAGKAYAHEASVLNDIGVNNLYTFKEFQIGRDEWLFESGIIKNGDLSKVYEVEEDKITEEATHSWYADNEPLHPYDGKTNPNYT
;
A
#
# COMPACT_ATOMS: atom_id res chain seq x y z
N PRO A 1 15.76 -7.96 19.97
CA PRO A 1 16.42 -9.27 20.15
C PRO A 1 15.51 -10.42 19.67
N ASP A 2 14.23 -10.38 20.03
CA ASP A 2 13.27 -11.46 19.74
C ASP A 2 12.93 -11.60 18.26
N LEU A 3 12.73 -10.48 17.53
CA LEU A 3 12.55 -10.53 16.07
C LEU A 3 13.76 -11.14 15.35
N VAL A 4 14.97 -10.90 15.86
CA VAL A 4 16.20 -11.49 15.33
C VAL A 4 16.27 -12.98 15.64
N MET A 5 15.82 -13.40 16.83
CA MET A 5 15.73 -14.81 17.21
C MET A 5 14.71 -15.56 16.34
N ALA A 6 13.51 -14.99 16.17
CA ALA A 6 12.46 -15.55 15.33
C ALA A 6 12.91 -15.62 13.86
N GLY A 7 13.52 -14.54 13.34
CA GLY A 7 14.10 -14.55 12.00
C GLY A 7 15.10 -15.68 11.81
N LYS A 8 16.00 -15.90 12.78
CA LYS A 8 16.95 -17.04 12.71
C LYS A 8 16.27 -18.40 12.77
N ALA A 9 15.22 -18.55 13.57
CA ALA A 9 14.50 -19.81 13.72
C ALA A 9 13.71 -20.19 12.45
N TYR A 10 13.13 -19.20 11.76
CA TYR A 10 12.18 -19.40 10.67
C TYR A 10 12.69 -18.99 9.27
N ALA A 11 13.93 -18.51 9.15
CA ALA A 11 14.50 -18.04 7.88
C ALA A 11 14.48 -19.04 6.73
N HIS A 12 14.34 -20.34 7.02
CA HIS A 12 14.34 -21.41 6.02
C HIS A 12 12.95 -21.98 5.73
N GLU A 13 11.89 -21.45 6.35
CA GLU A 13 10.54 -21.92 6.07
C GLU A 13 10.06 -21.43 4.70
N ALA A 14 9.44 -22.34 3.94
CA ALA A 14 8.89 -22.01 2.62
C ALA A 14 7.80 -20.93 2.69
N SER A 15 7.06 -20.86 3.80
CA SER A 15 6.07 -19.81 4.10
C SER A 15 6.68 -18.40 4.15
N VAL A 16 7.97 -18.28 4.46
CA VAL A 16 8.69 -17.00 4.58
C VAL A 16 9.43 -16.63 3.30
N LEU A 17 9.90 -17.63 2.54
CA LEU A 17 10.80 -17.42 1.40
C LEU A 17 10.15 -17.48 0.01
N ASN A 18 8.96 -18.08 -0.13
CA ASN A 18 8.43 -18.45 -1.44
C ASN A 18 8.05 -17.27 -2.34
N ASP A 19 7.63 -16.14 -1.75
CA ASP A 19 7.23 -14.95 -2.52
C ASP A 19 7.22 -13.70 -1.62
N ILE A 20 7.37 -12.54 -2.25
CA ILE A 20 7.13 -11.21 -1.67
C ILE A 20 5.61 -10.99 -1.41
N GLY A 21 4.74 -11.74 -2.07
CA GLY A 21 3.28 -11.72 -1.89
C GLY A 21 2.63 -10.51 -2.57
N VAL A 22 3.08 -9.29 -2.23
CA VAL A 22 2.62 -8.04 -2.85
C VAL A 22 3.83 -7.24 -3.32
N ASN A 23 4.03 -7.21 -4.64
CA ASN A 23 5.19 -6.59 -5.28
C ASN A 23 4.98 -5.13 -5.70
N ASN A 24 3.76 -4.60 -5.50
CA ASN A 24 3.47 -3.18 -5.67
C ASN A 24 3.42 -2.52 -4.29
N LEU A 25 4.25 -1.50 -4.09
CA LEU A 25 4.35 -0.78 -2.81
C LEU A 25 3.94 0.67 -3.01
N TYR A 26 3.33 1.26 -2.00
CA TYR A 26 2.88 2.65 -2.00
C TYR A 26 3.20 3.28 -0.66
N THR A 27 3.69 4.52 -0.68
CA THR A 27 3.89 5.36 0.51
C THR A 27 3.56 6.80 0.18
N PHE A 28 3.19 7.55 1.21
CA PHE A 28 3.00 9.00 1.14
C PHE A 28 3.95 9.70 2.13
N LYS A 29 4.16 11.00 1.95
CA LYS A 29 5.02 11.79 2.83
C LYS A 29 4.50 11.75 4.26
N GLU A 30 5.39 11.52 5.22
CA GLU A 30 5.04 11.43 6.63
C GLU A 30 6.18 11.95 7.52
N PHE A 31 5.82 12.46 8.70
CA PHE A 31 6.66 13.16 9.66
C PHE A 31 7.46 14.31 9.06
N GLN A 32 6.80 15.47 8.95
CA GLN A 32 7.46 16.72 8.59
C GLN A 32 8.46 17.12 9.69
N ILE A 33 9.74 17.25 9.32
CA ILE A 33 10.83 17.64 10.23
C ILE A 33 11.32 19.07 9.98
N GLY A 34 10.96 19.65 8.83
CA GLY A 34 11.23 21.04 8.46
C GLY A 34 10.15 21.58 7.55
N ARG A 35 10.22 22.88 7.18
CA ARG A 35 9.19 23.50 6.33
C ARG A 35 8.94 22.70 5.04
N ASP A 36 10.00 22.24 4.40
CA ASP A 36 9.95 21.51 3.12
C ASP A 36 10.69 20.15 3.21
N GLU A 37 10.84 19.61 4.43
CA GLU A 37 11.63 18.39 4.70
C GLU A 37 10.79 17.37 5.47
N TRP A 38 10.85 16.11 5.03
CA TRP A 38 10.06 15.00 5.55
C TRP A 38 10.97 13.83 5.89
N LEU A 39 10.63 13.08 6.94
CA LEU A 39 11.39 11.88 7.30
C LEU A 39 11.08 10.71 6.35
N PHE A 40 9.83 10.62 5.89
CA PHE A 40 9.39 9.64 4.91
C PHE A 40 8.88 10.34 3.64
N GLU A 41 9.28 9.80 2.49
CA GLU A 41 8.92 10.33 1.18
C GLU A 41 7.74 9.59 0.55
N SER A 42 7.12 10.21 -0.46
CA SER A 42 6.09 9.56 -1.28
C SER A 42 6.72 8.73 -2.38
N GLY A 43 6.02 7.69 -2.81
CA GLY A 43 6.44 6.92 -3.97
C GLY A 43 5.67 5.63 -4.17
N ILE A 44 5.73 5.13 -5.40
CA ILE A 44 5.18 3.84 -5.79
C ILE A 44 6.29 2.97 -6.38
N ILE A 45 6.37 1.73 -5.92
CA ILE A 45 7.12 0.66 -6.60
C ILE A 45 6.12 -0.19 -7.37
N LYS A 46 6.44 -0.51 -8.62
CA LYS A 46 5.62 -1.39 -9.45
C LYS A 46 6.38 -2.66 -9.81
N ASN A 47 5.69 -3.79 -9.78
CA ASN A 47 6.21 -5.10 -10.20
C ASN A 47 7.52 -5.52 -9.49
N GLY A 48 7.74 -5.06 -8.25
CA GLY A 48 8.97 -5.34 -7.49
C GLY A 48 10.23 -4.65 -8.03
N ASP A 49 10.11 -3.72 -8.97
CA ASP A 49 11.25 -3.01 -9.54
C ASP A 49 11.75 -1.90 -8.61
N LEU A 50 12.73 -2.23 -7.77
CA LEU A 50 13.36 -1.29 -6.83
C LEU A 50 14.30 -0.28 -7.52
N SER A 51 14.56 -0.43 -8.83
CA SER A 51 15.41 0.53 -9.56
C SER A 51 14.67 1.83 -9.88
N LYS A 52 13.34 1.84 -9.73
CA LYS A 52 12.49 2.95 -10.13
C LYS A 52 11.39 3.24 -9.13
N VAL A 53 11.37 4.47 -8.65
CA VAL A 53 10.28 5.03 -7.85
C VAL A 53 9.41 5.88 -8.77
N TYR A 54 8.10 5.63 -8.75
CA TYR A 54 7.11 6.45 -9.46
C TYR A 54 6.53 7.49 -8.49
N GLU A 55 6.28 8.70 -9.00
CA GLU A 55 5.58 9.74 -8.24
C GLU A 55 4.14 9.33 -7.95
N VAL A 56 3.63 9.80 -6.81
CA VAL A 56 2.23 9.62 -6.43
C VAL A 56 1.41 10.74 -7.07
N GLU A 57 0.51 10.37 -7.98
CA GLU A 57 -0.47 11.28 -8.58
C GLU A 57 -1.81 11.09 -7.85
N GLU A 58 -2.14 12.01 -6.93
CA GLU A 58 -3.34 11.90 -6.07
C GLU A 58 -4.63 11.72 -6.87
N ASP A 59 -4.79 12.45 -7.97
CA ASP A 59 -5.98 12.38 -8.86
C ASP A 59 -6.24 10.99 -9.46
N LYS A 60 -5.26 10.09 -9.42
CA LYS A 60 -5.37 8.72 -9.92
C LYS A 60 -5.74 7.69 -8.85
N ILE A 61 -5.83 8.10 -7.58
CA ILE A 61 -6.20 7.21 -6.49
C ILE A 61 -7.71 7.02 -6.51
N THR A 62 -8.15 5.77 -6.67
CA THR A 62 -9.58 5.41 -6.69
C THR A 62 -9.86 4.23 -5.78
N GLU A 63 -11.07 4.19 -5.23
CA GLU A 63 -11.60 3.06 -4.47
C GLU A 63 -12.72 2.38 -5.29
N GLU A 64 -12.70 1.04 -5.35
CA GLU A 64 -13.79 0.25 -5.92
C GLU A 64 -14.43 -0.64 -4.84
N ALA A 65 -15.74 -0.88 -4.93
CA ALA A 65 -16.47 -1.68 -3.95
C ALA A 65 -17.08 -2.97 -4.53
N THR A 66 -16.62 -3.43 -5.69
CA THR A 66 -17.13 -4.62 -6.41
C THR A 66 -17.13 -5.91 -5.59
N HIS A 67 -16.24 -6.01 -4.60
CA HIS A 67 -16.11 -7.15 -3.67
C HIS A 67 -16.19 -6.71 -2.20
N SER A 68 -17.02 -5.68 -1.93
CA SER A 68 -17.25 -5.13 -0.59
C SER A 68 -18.75 -5.00 -0.28
N TRP A 69 -19.11 -4.76 0.97
CA TRP A 69 -20.50 -4.54 1.39
C TRP A 69 -20.97 -3.10 1.15
N TYR A 70 -20.78 -2.60 -0.07
CA TYR A 70 -21.26 -1.30 -0.52
C TYR A 70 -21.97 -1.45 -1.88
N ALA A 71 -22.96 -0.62 -2.13
CA ALA A 71 -23.80 -0.73 -3.33
C ALA A 71 -23.11 -0.23 -4.62
N ASP A 72 -22.11 0.64 -4.47
CA ASP A 72 -21.45 1.33 -5.60
C ASP A 72 -20.28 0.52 -6.15
N ASN A 73 -20.30 0.25 -7.46
CA ASN A 73 -19.30 -0.62 -8.14
C ASN A 73 -18.31 0.15 -9.03
N GLU A 74 -18.42 1.48 -9.11
CA GLU A 74 -17.55 2.31 -9.94
C GLU A 74 -16.25 2.63 -9.19
N PRO A 75 -15.09 2.69 -9.87
CA PRO A 75 -13.87 3.21 -9.27
C PRO A 75 -14.02 4.72 -9.11
N LEU A 76 -14.08 5.20 -7.86
CA LEU A 76 -14.30 6.61 -7.54
C LEU A 76 -13.08 7.18 -6.82
N HIS A 77 -12.71 8.40 -7.19
CA HIS A 77 -11.76 9.17 -6.41
C HIS A 77 -12.39 9.49 -5.04
N PRO A 78 -11.64 9.50 -3.92
CA PRO A 78 -12.20 9.77 -2.59
C PRO A 78 -13.06 11.06 -2.48
N TYR A 79 -12.70 12.13 -3.20
CA TYR A 79 -13.51 13.36 -3.25
C TYR A 79 -14.89 13.18 -3.89
N ASP A 80 -15.04 12.20 -4.79
CA ASP A 80 -16.30 11.81 -5.44
C ASP A 80 -16.88 10.53 -4.84
N GLY A 81 -16.32 10.07 -3.71
CA GLY A 81 -16.61 8.79 -3.09
C GLY A 81 -18.08 8.65 -2.68
N LYS A 82 -18.58 7.41 -2.76
CA LYS A 82 -19.92 7.04 -2.31
C LYS A 82 -19.79 5.95 -1.24
N THR A 83 -20.49 6.14 -0.12
CA THR A 83 -20.45 5.20 1.01
C THR A 83 -21.87 4.76 1.32
N ASN A 84 -22.40 3.86 0.50
CA ASN A 84 -23.76 3.31 0.63
C ASN A 84 -23.68 1.84 1.05
N PRO A 85 -23.81 1.50 2.34
CA PRO A 85 -23.69 0.12 2.80
C PRO A 85 -24.73 -0.80 2.15
N ASN A 86 -24.29 -2.02 1.79
CA ASN A 86 -25.16 -3.05 1.23
C ASN A 86 -24.75 -4.42 1.78
N TYR A 87 -25.51 -4.91 2.76
CA TYR A 87 -25.27 -6.20 3.40
C TYR A 87 -26.01 -7.28 2.63
N THR A 88 -25.34 -7.91 1.67
CA THR A 88 -25.86 -8.99 0.81
C THR A 88 -24.97 -10.22 0.85
#